data_AF-A0A9E4RG28-F1
#
_entry.id   AF-A0A9E4RG28-F1
#
_cell.length_a   1.000
_cell.length_b   1.000
_cell.length_c   1.000
_cell.angle_alpha   90.00
_cell.angle_beta   90.00
_cell.angle_gamma   90.00
#
_symmetry.space_group_name_H-M   'P 1'
#
loop_
_entity.id
_entity.type
_entity.pdbx_description
1 polymer ?
#
loop_
_entity_poly.entity_id
_entity_poly.type
_entity_poly.pdbx_seq_one_letter_code
_entity_poly.pdbx_strand_id
1 'polypeptide(L)'
;MQIQRRRLMETLPALAKSGIGRTFLGGHEVSTVEQLRRAAPLTSFDDYRSFFQPLMSITLPEPPIFWAKTSRLNLDQAMIPYNQAAFEHLMDGSVAAFLLAAADGRGQTRLEPQDRVLYNFPPSPYLSGMLAQGLTALIRLRPVVDFDEAEELDFQDKVALGFKRALHGGVDVVASMPSVLLKMGESFEQRSNSRSALGLLRNPRVAWRMLAALLKSKREGRSMLPKDIWKLKGLVCWGTDTGVYRDQIRHYWGCDPYEF
;
A
#
# COMPACT_ATOMS: atom_id res chain seq x y z
N MET A 1 13.16 -13.09 -19.88
CA MET A 1 12.50 -14.37 -19.59
C MET A 1 13.41 -15.43 -18.95
N GLN A 2 14.75 -15.35 -19.04
CA GLN A 2 15.64 -16.36 -18.43
C GLN A 2 15.47 -16.46 -16.90
N ILE A 3 15.39 -15.31 -16.20
CA ILE A 3 15.21 -15.27 -14.74
C ILE A 3 13.86 -15.87 -14.34
N GLN A 4 12.78 -15.52 -15.04
CA GLN A 4 11.44 -16.06 -14.79
C GLN A 4 11.41 -17.57 -14.98
N ARG A 5 12.02 -18.07 -16.07
CA ARG A 5 12.12 -19.51 -16.34
C ARG A 5 12.89 -20.22 -15.24
N ARG A 6 14.04 -19.70 -14.83
CA ARG A 6 14.85 -20.30 -13.76
C ARG A 6 14.08 -20.39 -12.44
N ARG A 7 13.48 -19.28 -11.97
CA ARG A 7 12.70 -19.26 -10.72
C ARG A 7 11.54 -20.26 -10.76
N LEU A 8 10.81 -20.32 -11.88
CA LEU A 8 9.74 -21.30 -12.05
C LEU A 8 10.25 -22.73 -11.89
N MET A 9 11.38 -23.06 -12.53
CA MET A 9 11.96 -24.40 -12.45
C MET A 9 12.51 -24.74 -11.06
N GLU A 10 12.98 -23.75 -10.31
CA GLU A 10 13.44 -23.92 -8.92
C GLU A 10 12.27 -24.21 -7.96
N THR A 11 11.11 -23.57 -8.16
CA THR A 11 9.93 -23.74 -7.28
C THR A 11 9.09 -24.98 -7.61
N LEU A 12 9.10 -25.41 -8.87
CA LEU A 12 8.23 -26.48 -9.36
C LEU A 12 8.35 -27.82 -8.61
N PRO A 13 9.54 -28.31 -8.19
CA PRO A 13 9.65 -29.56 -7.45
C PRO A 13 8.94 -29.53 -6.08
N ALA A 14 9.01 -28.40 -5.36
CA ALA A 14 8.33 -28.24 -4.08
C ALA A 14 6.80 -28.20 -4.27
N LEU A 15 6.35 -27.46 -5.30
CA LEU A 15 4.94 -27.43 -5.69
C LEU A 15 4.44 -28.84 -6.02
N ALA A 16 5.10 -29.58 -6.91
CA ALA A 16 4.65 -30.90 -7.36
C ALA A 16 4.51 -31.94 -6.22
N LYS A 17 5.32 -31.82 -5.16
CA LYS A 17 5.27 -32.73 -4.00
C LYS A 17 4.17 -32.38 -2.99
N SER A 18 3.71 -31.12 -3.00
CA SER A 18 2.68 -30.61 -2.09
C SER A 18 1.30 -31.18 -2.37
N GLY A 19 0.38 -31.07 -1.41
CA GLY A 19 -1.02 -31.48 -1.59
C GLY A 19 -1.72 -30.66 -2.68
N ILE A 20 -1.54 -29.34 -2.64
CA ILE A 20 -2.08 -28.41 -3.64
C ILE A 20 -1.55 -28.71 -5.06
N GLY A 21 -0.25 -28.99 -5.20
CA GLY A 21 0.34 -29.34 -6.49
C GLY A 21 -0.14 -30.70 -7.00
N ARG A 22 -0.33 -31.70 -6.14
CA ARG A 22 -0.92 -32.98 -6.56
C ARG A 22 -2.34 -32.81 -7.09
N THR A 23 -3.14 -31.94 -6.47
CA THR A 23 -4.50 -31.64 -6.92
C THR A 23 -4.49 -30.96 -8.30
N PHE A 24 -3.68 -29.92 -8.49
CA PHE A 24 -3.70 -29.14 -9.73
C PHE A 24 -2.88 -29.74 -10.88
N LEU A 25 -1.83 -30.52 -10.58
CA LEU A 25 -1.02 -31.18 -11.60
C LEU A 25 -1.51 -32.60 -11.90
N GLY A 26 -2.57 -33.09 -11.25
CA GLY A 26 -3.14 -34.42 -11.49
C GLY A 26 -2.15 -35.57 -11.27
N GLY A 27 -1.13 -35.37 -10.42
CA GLY A 27 -0.05 -36.33 -10.21
C GLY A 27 0.95 -36.46 -11.38
N HIS A 28 0.85 -35.62 -12.42
CA HIS A 28 1.82 -35.60 -13.50
C HIS A 28 3.20 -35.15 -13.01
N GLU A 29 4.25 -35.81 -13.51
CA GLU A 29 5.61 -35.33 -13.33
C GLU A 29 5.85 -34.15 -14.27
N VAL A 30 6.17 -32.99 -13.69
CA VAL A 30 6.37 -31.75 -14.43
C VAL A 30 7.80 -31.26 -14.20
N SER A 31 8.61 -31.27 -15.27
CA SER A 31 10.02 -30.86 -15.27
C SER A 31 10.35 -29.83 -16.36
N THR A 32 9.33 -29.35 -17.07
CA THR A 32 9.46 -28.32 -18.11
C THR A 32 8.27 -27.36 -18.08
N VAL A 33 8.46 -26.16 -18.65
CA VAL A 33 7.39 -25.16 -18.79
C VAL A 33 6.25 -25.68 -19.67
N GLU A 34 6.60 -26.44 -20.71
CA GLU A 34 5.65 -27.03 -21.66
C GLU A 34 4.78 -28.09 -21.00
N GLN A 35 5.36 -28.95 -20.15
CA GLN A 35 4.59 -29.91 -19.35
C GLN A 35 3.70 -29.19 -18.34
N LEU A 36 4.20 -28.12 -17.70
CA LEU A 36 3.41 -27.36 -16.73
C LEU A 36 2.17 -26.76 -17.40
N ARG A 37 2.33 -26.18 -18.59
CA ARG A 37 1.21 -25.60 -19.36
C ARG A 37 0.17 -26.63 -19.79
N ARG A 38 0.56 -27.89 -19.96
CA ARG A 38 -0.37 -28.98 -20.31
C ARG A 38 -1.07 -29.58 -19.09
N ALA A 39 -0.38 -29.63 -17.95
CA ALA A 39 -0.87 -30.27 -16.74
C ALA A 39 -1.67 -29.32 -15.83
N ALA A 40 -1.22 -28.07 -15.67
CA ALA A 40 -1.84 -27.13 -14.76
C ALA A 40 -3.05 -26.42 -15.42
N PRO A 41 -4.26 -26.51 -14.84
CA PRO A 41 -5.40 -25.76 -15.33
C PRO A 41 -5.24 -24.26 -15.03
N LEU A 42 -6.00 -23.44 -15.74
CA LEU A 42 -6.25 -22.07 -15.30
C LEU A 42 -7.20 -22.12 -14.09
N THR A 43 -6.78 -21.49 -13.00
CA THR A 43 -7.47 -21.54 -11.70
C THR A 43 -8.01 -20.17 -11.31
N SER A 44 -9.03 -20.20 -10.47
CA SER A 44 -9.58 -19.08 -9.72
C SER A 44 -9.27 -19.26 -8.23
N PHE A 45 -9.66 -18.30 -7.40
CA PHE A 45 -9.51 -18.44 -5.95
C PHE A 45 -10.35 -19.54 -5.33
N ASP A 46 -11.53 -19.81 -5.89
CA ASP A 46 -12.45 -20.80 -5.34
C ASP A 46 -11.84 -22.20 -5.37
N ASP A 47 -10.99 -22.48 -6.35
CA ASP A 47 -10.22 -23.72 -6.46
C ASP A 47 -9.22 -23.89 -5.30
N TYR A 48 -8.75 -22.79 -4.72
CA TYR A 48 -7.78 -22.76 -3.62
C TYR A 48 -8.41 -22.70 -2.23
N ARG A 49 -9.71 -22.36 -2.14
CA ARG A 49 -10.38 -22.02 -0.87
C ARG A 49 -10.28 -23.12 0.19
N SER A 50 -10.33 -24.39 -0.20
CA SER A 50 -10.22 -25.53 0.72
C SER A 50 -8.82 -25.70 1.32
N PHE A 51 -7.77 -25.29 0.59
CA PHE A 51 -6.38 -25.37 1.05
C PHE A 51 -6.01 -24.25 2.02
N PHE A 52 -6.71 -23.12 1.96
CA PHE A 52 -6.44 -21.93 2.75
C PHE A 52 -7.17 -21.92 4.10
N GLN A 53 -7.11 -23.04 4.80
CA GLN A 53 -7.57 -23.18 6.18
C GLN A 53 -6.36 -23.34 7.10
N PRO A 54 -6.34 -22.74 8.31
CA PRO A 54 -5.18 -22.78 9.22
C PRO A 54 -4.66 -24.20 9.52
N LEU A 55 -5.54 -25.20 9.53
CA LEU A 55 -5.22 -26.61 9.77
C LEU A 55 -4.63 -27.36 8.56
N MET A 56 -4.60 -26.74 7.37
CA MET A 56 -4.17 -27.37 6.11
C MET A 56 -2.77 -26.95 5.65
N SER A 57 -1.95 -26.33 6.52
CA SER A 57 -0.57 -25.90 6.20
C SER A 57 0.32 -27.04 5.67
N ILE A 58 0.03 -28.30 6.02
CA ILE A 58 0.71 -29.52 5.56
C ILE A 58 0.53 -29.75 4.05
N THR A 59 -0.51 -29.17 3.44
CA THR A 59 -0.82 -29.34 2.00
C THR A 59 -0.10 -28.32 1.11
N LEU A 60 0.50 -27.28 1.69
CA LEU A 60 1.20 -26.22 0.97
C LEU A 60 2.64 -26.66 0.61
N PRO A 61 3.28 -26.05 -0.41
CA PRO A 61 4.65 -26.37 -0.80
C PRO A 61 5.67 -26.08 0.29
N GLU A 62 5.41 -25.04 1.08
CA GLU A 62 6.21 -24.61 2.21
C GLU A 62 5.29 -24.13 3.34
N PRO A 63 5.71 -24.26 4.61
CA PRO A 63 4.92 -23.78 5.73
C PRO A 63 4.80 -22.25 5.69
N PRO A 64 3.58 -21.68 5.88
CA PRO A 64 3.40 -20.25 5.98
C PRO A 64 3.94 -19.73 7.32
N ILE A 65 4.51 -18.52 7.29
CA ILE A 65 4.95 -17.80 8.49
C ILE A 65 3.82 -16.91 9.06
N PHE A 66 2.87 -16.50 8.22
CA PHE A 66 1.65 -15.82 8.64
C PHE A 66 0.55 -15.98 7.59
N TRP A 67 -0.66 -15.60 7.97
CA TRP A 67 -1.82 -15.52 7.08
C TRP A 67 -2.28 -14.08 7.01
N ALA A 68 -2.32 -13.53 5.79
CA ALA A 68 -2.77 -12.16 5.57
C ALA A 68 -4.17 -12.13 4.98
N LYS A 69 -4.96 -11.20 5.49
CA LYS A 69 -6.31 -10.93 5.05
C LYS A 69 -6.29 -10.14 3.75
N THR A 70 -7.12 -10.53 2.80
CA THR A 70 -7.30 -9.82 1.54
C THR A 70 -8.76 -9.43 1.36
N SER A 71 -8.99 -8.21 0.89
CA SER A 71 -10.34 -7.71 0.58
C SER A 71 -10.75 -8.20 -0.81
N ARG A 72 -11.86 -8.94 -0.91
CA ARG A 72 -12.57 -9.16 -2.19
C ARG A 72 -13.89 -8.41 -2.17
N LEU A 73 -14.32 -7.91 -3.32
CA LEU A 73 -15.71 -7.52 -3.48
C LEU A 73 -16.58 -8.77 -3.25
N ASN A 74 -17.47 -8.69 -2.27
CA ASN A 74 -18.62 -9.59 -2.07
C ASN A 74 -18.36 -11.03 -1.56
N LEU A 75 -17.25 -11.31 -0.86
CA LEU A 75 -17.04 -12.62 -0.20
C LEU A 75 -16.44 -12.49 1.20
N ASP A 76 -16.66 -13.52 2.02
CA ASP A 76 -15.97 -13.74 3.30
C ASP A 76 -14.47 -13.49 3.13
N GLN A 77 -13.90 -12.73 4.07
CA GLN A 77 -12.54 -12.24 3.97
C GLN A 77 -11.54 -13.40 3.85
N ALA A 78 -10.85 -13.47 2.71
CA ALA A 78 -9.93 -14.56 2.42
C ALA A 78 -8.60 -14.38 3.16
N MET A 79 -8.19 -15.41 3.89
CA MET A 79 -6.87 -15.51 4.51
C MET A 79 -5.93 -16.21 3.54
N ILE A 80 -4.87 -15.51 3.13
CA ILE A 80 -3.87 -16.02 2.17
C ILE A 80 -2.58 -16.35 2.92
N PRO A 81 -2.02 -17.56 2.76
CA PRO A 81 -0.77 -17.94 3.41
C PRO A 81 0.43 -17.28 2.72
N TYR A 82 1.37 -16.78 3.51
CA TYR A 82 2.66 -16.28 3.01
C TYR A 82 3.81 -17.01 3.69
N ASN A 83 4.73 -17.53 2.89
CA ASN A 83 6.03 -17.99 3.39
C ASN A 83 7.01 -16.81 3.49
N GLN A 84 8.17 -17.07 4.07
CA GLN A 84 9.20 -16.05 4.29
C GLN A 84 9.67 -15.42 2.97
N ALA A 85 10.02 -16.24 1.96
CA ALA A 85 10.52 -15.75 0.69
C ALA A 85 9.52 -14.85 -0.05
N ALA A 86 8.22 -15.17 -0.02
CA ALA A 86 7.18 -14.33 -0.62
C ALA A 86 7.06 -12.99 0.11
N PHE A 87 7.10 -12.99 1.44
CA PHE A 87 7.03 -11.76 2.22
C PHE A 87 8.27 -10.87 2.02
N GLU A 88 9.47 -11.45 2.03
CA GLU A 88 10.72 -10.72 1.73
C GLU A 88 10.67 -10.09 0.34
N HIS A 89 10.18 -10.83 -0.67
CA HIS A 89 10.04 -10.29 -2.02
C HIS A 89 9.05 -9.13 -2.12
N LEU A 90 7.92 -9.20 -1.41
CA LEU A 90 6.96 -8.10 -1.32
C LEU A 90 7.54 -6.89 -0.57
N MET A 91 8.34 -7.15 0.47
CA MET A 91 9.03 -6.11 1.22
C MET A 91 10.08 -5.39 0.35
N ASP A 92 10.90 -6.13 -0.39
CA ASP A 92 11.86 -5.57 -1.36
C ASP A 92 11.15 -4.67 -2.38
N GLY A 93 10.03 -5.14 -2.92
CA GLY A 93 9.20 -4.35 -3.83
C GLY A 93 8.67 -3.08 -3.17
N SER A 94 8.20 -3.17 -1.92
CA SER A 94 7.66 -2.04 -1.17
C SER A 94 8.75 -0.98 -0.89
N VAL A 95 9.94 -1.41 -0.49
CA VAL A 95 11.11 -0.53 -0.31
C VAL A 95 11.45 0.14 -1.64
N ALA A 96 11.54 -0.63 -2.73
CA ALA A 96 11.84 -0.08 -4.05
C ALA A 96 10.80 0.98 -4.47
N ALA A 97 9.50 0.71 -4.27
CA ALA A 97 8.44 1.65 -4.61
C ALA A 97 8.57 2.97 -3.83
N PHE A 98 8.88 2.90 -2.53
CA PHE A 98 9.09 4.11 -1.71
C PHE A 98 10.33 4.90 -2.14
N LEU A 99 11.44 4.21 -2.40
CA LEU A 99 12.68 4.85 -2.86
C LEU A 99 12.48 5.54 -4.21
N LEU A 100 11.79 4.88 -5.15
CA LEU A 100 11.51 5.38 -6.49
C LEU A 100 10.47 6.51 -6.49
N ALA A 101 9.42 6.39 -5.67
CA ALA A 101 8.42 7.46 -5.52
C ALA A 101 9.04 8.76 -4.97
N ALA A 102 10.12 8.66 -4.20
CA ALA A 102 10.86 9.79 -3.65
C ALA A 102 12.11 10.19 -4.45
N ALA A 103 12.38 9.54 -5.59
CA ALA A 103 13.53 9.81 -6.43
C ALA A 103 13.34 11.04 -7.32
N ASP A 104 14.42 11.81 -7.49
CA ASP A 104 14.53 12.95 -8.41
C ASP A 104 15.55 12.71 -9.54
N GLY A 105 16.26 11.60 -9.49
CA GLY A 105 17.24 11.21 -10.50
C GLY A 105 17.75 9.79 -10.31
N ARG A 106 18.52 9.31 -11.28
CA ARG A 106 19.11 7.97 -11.23
C ARG A 106 20.06 7.86 -10.04
N GLY A 107 19.81 6.88 -9.17
CA GLY A 107 20.64 6.62 -7.99
C GLY A 107 20.46 7.63 -6.86
N GLN A 108 19.44 8.49 -6.92
CA GLN A 108 19.12 9.48 -5.89
C GLN A 108 17.73 9.23 -5.34
N THR A 109 17.56 9.44 -4.05
CA THR A 109 16.26 9.44 -3.38
C THR A 109 16.26 10.52 -2.32
N ARG A 110 15.12 11.20 -2.17
CA ARG A 110 14.91 12.20 -1.12
C ARG A 110 14.36 11.57 0.17
N LEU A 111 14.05 10.28 0.13
CA LEU A 111 13.56 9.53 1.27
C LEU A 111 14.65 9.40 2.32
N GLU A 112 14.35 9.82 3.54
CA GLU A 112 15.28 9.81 4.66
C GLU A 112 14.68 9.05 5.86
N PRO A 113 15.52 8.46 6.72
CA PRO A 113 15.07 7.97 8.01
C PRO A 113 14.31 9.07 8.77
N GLN A 114 13.27 8.69 9.51
CA GLN A 114 12.35 9.57 10.26
C GLN A 114 11.40 10.41 9.40
N ASP A 115 11.39 10.25 8.07
CA ASP A 115 10.36 10.84 7.23
C ASP A 115 8.97 10.38 7.69
N ARG A 116 8.04 11.34 7.75
CA ARG A 116 6.69 11.10 8.24
C ARG A 116 5.85 10.53 7.11
N VAL A 117 5.31 9.34 7.33
CA VAL A 117 4.49 8.65 6.34
C VAL A 117 3.04 8.58 6.79
N LEU A 118 2.13 9.07 5.93
CA LEU A 118 0.70 8.91 6.12
C LEU A 118 0.23 7.63 5.42
N TYR A 119 -0.25 6.69 6.23
CA TYR A 119 -0.74 5.40 5.79
C TYR A 119 -2.27 5.31 5.95
N ASN A 120 -2.96 5.10 4.83
CA ASN A 120 -4.43 5.02 4.79
C ASN A 120 -4.91 3.65 4.28
N PHE A 121 -4.37 2.57 4.83
CA PHE A 121 -4.83 1.21 4.52
C PHE A 121 -5.32 0.49 5.78
N PRO A 122 -6.06 -0.61 5.59
CA PRO A 122 -6.42 -1.48 6.70
C PRO A 122 -5.17 -1.97 7.44
N PRO A 123 -5.22 -2.02 8.79
CA PRO A 123 -4.08 -2.44 9.60
C PRO A 123 -3.89 -3.96 9.55
N SER A 124 -2.98 -4.51 10.34
CA SER A 124 -2.89 -5.96 10.52
C SER A 124 -4.28 -6.53 10.92
N PRO A 125 -4.71 -7.70 10.42
CA PRO A 125 -3.95 -8.70 9.65
C PRO A 125 -4.03 -8.54 8.13
N TYR A 126 -4.38 -7.37 7.58
CA TYR A 126 -4.31 -7.16 6.13
C TYR A 126 -2.86 -7.08 5.65
N LEU A 127 -2.58 -7.62 4.45
CA LEU A 127 -1.22 -7.63 3.89
C LEU A 127 -0.61 -6.23 3.82
N SER A 128 -1.41 -5.23 3.45
CA SER A 128 -0.98 -3.82 3.42
C SER A 128 -0.51 -3.32 4.79
N GLY A 129 -1.22 -3.67 5.86
CA GLY A 129 -0.85 -3.29 7.22
C GLY A 129 0.45 -3.96 7.68
N MET A 130 0.61 -5.25 7.36
CA MET A 130 1.83 -6.00 7.67
C MET A 130 3.06 -5.45 6.92
N LEU A 131 2.91 -5.17 5.62
CA LEU A 131 3.97 -4.56 4.81
C LEU A 131 4.34 -3.16 5.33
N ALA A 132 3.37 -2.37 5.77
CA ALA A 132 3.61 -1.06 6.33
C ALA A 132 4.39 -1.08 7.63
N GLN A 133 4.04 -1.98 8.55
CA GLN A 133 4.76 -2.18 9.80
C GLN A 133 6.21 -2.58 9.51
N GLY A 134 6.42 -3.57 8.63
CA GLY A 134 7.75 -4.02 8.24
C GLY A 134 8.57 -2.93 7.53
N LEU A 135 7.97 -2.19 6.60
CA LEU A 135 8.63 -1.11 5.86
C LEU A 135 9.06 0.01 6.81
N THR A 136 8.17 0.40 7.72
CA THR A 136 8.44 1.45 8.72
C THR A 136 9.61 1.06 9.61
N ALA A 137 9.71 -0.21 10.02
CA ALA A 137 10.84 -0.72 10.78
C ALA A 137 12.13 -0.76 9.94
N LEU A 138 12.06 -1.28 8.71
CA LEU A 138 13.23 -1.54 7.86
C LEU A 138 13.93 -0.27 7.39
N ILE A 139 13.17 0.72 6.93
CA ILE A 139 13.72 2.01 6.44
C ILE A 139 13.51 3.16 7.44
N ARG A 140 13.07 2.86 8.67
CA ARG A 140 12.94 3.79 9.80
C ARG A 140 12.05 5.00 9.52
N LEU A 141 10.94 4.80 8.81
CA LEU A 141 9.92 5.85 8.65
C LEU A 141 9.17 6.08 9.96
N ARG A 142 8.52 7.23 10.09
CA ARG A 142 7.64 7.52 11.23
C ARG A 142 6.19 7.57 10.75
N PRO A 143 5.31 6.67 11.19
CA PRO A 143 3.92 6.73 10.79
C PRO A 143 3.27 7.96 11.45
N VAL A 144 2.41 8.66 10.71
CA VAL A 144 1.70 9.84 11.22
C VAL A 144 0.69 9.44 12.31
N VAL A 145 0.12 8.25 12.20
CA VAL A 145 -0.71 7.59 13.21
C VAL A 145 -0.02 6.29 13.57
N ASP A 146 0.21 6.05 14.86
CA ASP A 146 0.84 4.81 15.31
C ASP A 146 -0.03 3.60 14.96
N PHE A 147 0.59 2.45 14.67
CA PHE A 147 -0.14 1.28 14.18
C PHE A 147 -1.15 0.75 15.19
N ASP A 148 -0.78 0.71 16.49
CA ASP A 148 -1.65 0.23 17.56
C ASP A 148 -2.92 1.10 17.69
N GLU A 149 -2.76 2.43 17.66
CA GLU A 149 -3.90 3.36 17.69
C GLU A 149 -4.73 3.28 16.40
N ALA A 150 -4.08 3.06 15.25
CA ALA A 150 -4.78 2.86 13.99
C ALA A 150 -5.60 1.56 13.96
N GLU A 151 -5.29 0.56 14.77
CA GLU A 151 -6.06 -0.69 14.86
C GLU A 151 -7.40 -0.52 15.57
N GLU A 152 -7.48 0.42 16.52
CA GLU A 152 -8.69 0.68 17.29
C GLU A 152 -9.71 1.58 16.57
N LEU A 153 -9.29 2.25 15.50
CA LEU A 153 -10.10 3.21 14.77
C LEU A 153 -10.73 2.61 13.52
N ASP A 154 -11.97 3.03 13.25
CA ASP A 154 -12.56 2.79 11.95
C ASP A 154 -11.79 3.53 10.85
N PHE A 155 -12.06 3.16 9.59
CA PHE A 155 -11.34 3.74 8.46
C PHE A 155 -11.52 5.26 8.34
N GLN A 156 -12.72 5.79 8.61
CA GLN A 156 -13.01 7.22 8.43
C GLN A 156 -12.33 8.05 9.53
N ASP A 157 -12.40 7.59 10.77
CA ASP A 157 -11.77 8.18 11.94
C ASP A 157 -10.25 8.16 11.81
N LYS A 158 -9.68 7.05 11.30
CA LYS A 158 -8.26 6.95 11.00
C LYS A 158 -7.82 7.98 9.97
N VAL A 159 -8.56 8.12 8.87
CA VAL A 159 -8.27 9.11 7.83
C VAL A 159 -8.35 10.53 8.41
N ALA A 160 -9.37 10.83 9.23
CA ALA A 160 -9.54 12.13 9.88
C ALA A 160 -8.42 12.43 10.88
N LEU A 161 -8.03 11.45 11.71
CA LEU A 161 -6.94 11.56 12.67
C LEU A 161 -5.60 11.75 11.96
N GLY A 162 -5.31 10.94 10.96
CA GLY A 162 -4.09 11.04 10.15
C GLY A 162 -3.96 12.41 9.49
N PHE A 163 -5.06 12.94 8.96
CA PHE A 163 -5.11 14.28 8.42
C PHE A 163 -4.82 15.36 9.49
N LYS A 164 -5.49 15.28 10.65
CA LYS A 164 -5.25 16.20 11.77
C LYS A 164 -3.80 16.16 12.24
N ARG A 165 -3.21 14.97 12.41
CA ARG A 165 -1.82 14.81 12.80
C ARG A 165 -0.86 15.28 11.72
N ALA A 166 -1.15 15.06 10.44
CA ALA A 166 -0.35 15.58 9.33
C ALA A 166 -0.34 17.12 9.29
N LEU A 167 -1.44 17.79 9.67
CA LEU A 167 -1.47 19.26 9.75
C LEU A 167 -0.48 19.78 10.81
N HIS A 168 -0.50 19.18 12.00
CA HIS A 168 0.39 19.54 13.11
C HIS A 168 1.83 19.10 12.87
N GLY A 169 2.01 17.81 12.61
CA GLY A 169 3.27 17.09 12.56
C GLY A 169 3.95 17.18 11.21
N GLY A 170 3.23 17.48 10.12
CA GLY A 170 3.71 17.38 8.72
C GLY A 170 3.55 15.96 8.16
N VAL A 171 3.67 15.85 6.84
CA VAL A 171 3.78 14.58 6.10
C VAL A 171 4.80 14.76 4.98
N ASP A 172 5.66 13.76 4.81
CA ASP A 172 6.72 13.74 3.81
C ASP A 172 6.39 12.74 2.70
N VAL A 173 5.80 11.60 3.05
CA VAL A 173 5.37 10.56 2.10
C VAL A 173 3.94 10.14 2.39
N VAL A 174 3.18 9.85 1.34
CA VAL A 174 1.82 9.33 1.47
C VAL A 174 1.74 7.98 0.76
N ALA A 175 1.15 6.99 1.43
CA ALA A 175 0.83 5.70 0.84
C ALA A 175 -0.64 5.34 1.08
N SER A 176 -1.41 5.27 -0.01
CA SER A 176 -2.86 5.18 0.03
C SER A 176 -3.43 4.70 -1.30
N MET A 177 -4.65 4.16 -1.26
CA MET A 177 -5.42 3.90 -2.48
C MET A 177 -5.73 5.22 -3.22
N PRO A 178 -5.69 5.22 -4.57
CA PRO A 178 -6.01 6.39 -5.39
C PRO A 178 -7.35 7.06 -5.06
N SER A 179 -8.42 6.28 -4.98
CA SER A 179 -9.78 6.75 -4.63
C SER A 179 -9.87 7.45 -3.26
N VAL A 180 -9.11 6.98 -2.28
CA VAL A 180 -9.03 7.60 -0.94
C VAL A 180 -8.33 8.95 -1.02
N LEU A 181 -7.23 9.05 -1.76
CA LEU A 181 -6.50 10.31 -1.94
C LEU A 181 -7.30 11.36 -2.68
N LEU A 182 -8.07 10.93 -3.68
CA LEU A 182 -9.00 11.80 -4.38
C LEU A 182 -10.05 12.36 -3.43
N LYS A 183 -10.75 11.47 -2.71
CA LYS A 183 -11.78 11.87 -1.75
C LYS A 183 -11.24 12.77 -0.64
N MET A 184 -10.00 12.53 -0.19
CA MET A 184 -9.33 13.41 0.78
C MET A 184 -9.02 14.79 0.18
N GLY A 185 -8.57 14.84 -1.07
CA GLY A 185 -8.35 16.10 -1.80
C GLY A 185 -9.62 16.91 -1.96
N GLU A 186 -10.70 16.28 -2.43
CA GLU A 186 -12.02 16.90 -2.58
C GLU A 186 -12.59 17.38 -1.23
N SER A 187 -12.53 16.53 -0.20
CA SER A 187 -12.99 16.88 1.14
C SER A 187 -12.20 18.05 1.73
N PHE A 188 -10.90 18.12 1.44
CA PHE A 188 -10.05 19.23 1.87
C PHE A 188 -10.44 20.53 1.18
N GLU A 189 -10.59 20.51 -0.15
CA GLU A 189 -11.01 21.66 -0.94
C GLU A 189 -12.37 22.20 -0.45
N GLN A 190 -13.36 21.33 -0.27
CA GLN A 190 -14.69 21.69 0.25
C GLN A 190 -14.61 22.31 1.66
N ARG A 191 -13.83 21.72 2.57
CA ARG A 191 -13.68 22.21 3.95
C ARG A 191 -12.89 23.51 4.04
N SER A 192 -11.93 23.73 3.14
CA SER A 192 -11.13 24.96 3.08
C SER A 192 -11.98 26.20 2.81
N ASN A 193 -13.13 26.02 2.15
CA ASN A 193 -14.12 27.07 1.89
C ASN A 193 -15.10 27.29 3.07
N SER A 194 -15.02 26.49 4.13
CA SER A 194 -15.93 26.56 5.28
C SER A 194 -15.32 27.31 6.48
N ARG A 195 -16.17 27.97 7.30
CA ARG A 195 -15.76 28.67 8.54
C ARG A 195 -15.20 27.72 9.63
N SER A 196 -15.21 26.40 9.42
CA SER A 196 -14.73 25.41 10.40
C SER A 196 -13.19 25.36 10.54
N ALA A 197 -12.44 25.97 9.61
CA ALA A 197 -10.98 26.04 9.68
C ALA A 197 -10.47 26.81 10.92
N LEU A 198 -11.31 27.64 11.55
CA LEU A 198 -10.97 28.46 12.72
C LEU A 198 -10.54 27.63 13.95
N GLY A 199 -11.06 26.41 14.13
CA GLY A 199 -10.69 25.54 15.26
C GLY A 199 -9.27 24.97 15.17
N LEU A 200 -8.76 24.79 13.94
CA LEU A 200 -7.41 24.28 13.66
C LEU A 200 -6.32 25.34 13.86
N LEU A 201 -6.70 26.63 13.95
CA LEU A 201 -5.78 27.76 14.11
C LEU A 201 -5.28 27.97 15.56
N ARG A 202 -5.72 27.15 16.53
CA ARG A 202 -5.25 27.26 17.93
C ARG A 202 -3.76 26.92 18.09
N ASN A 203 -3.18 26.19 17.13
CA ASN A 203 -1.75 25.92 17.11
C ASN A 203 -1.03 26.90 16.16
N PRO A 204 -0.06 27.70 16.64
CA PRO A 204 0.59 28.72 15.83
C PRO A 204 1.32 28.15 14.60
N ARG A 205 1.87 26.92 14.69
CA ARG A 205 2.52 26.27 13.55
C ARG A 205 1.52 25.88 12.45
N VAL A 206 0.35 25.37 12.84
CA VAL A 206 -0.73 25.02 11.91
C VAL A 206 -1.29 26.29 11.28
N ALA A 207 -1.54 27.33 12.08
CA ALA A 207 -2.02 28.62 11.58
C ALA A 207 -1.07 29.23 10.55
N TRP A 208 0.24 29.19 10.80
CA TRP A 208 1.24 29.67 9.85
C TRP A 208 1.23 28.86 8.54
N ARG A 209 1.18 27.52 8.61
CA ARG A 209 1.07 26.66 7.41
C ARG A 209 -0.19 26.97 6.60
N MET A 210 -1.33 27.09 7.28
CA MET A 210 -2.61 27.43 6.65
C MET A 210 -2.54 28.81 5.99
N LEU A 211 -1.96 29.81 6.66
CA LEU A 211 -1.81 31.16 6.10
C LEU A 211 -0.91 31.16 4.87
N ALA A 212 0.24 30.47 4.91
CA ALA A 212 1.13 30.34 3.76
C ALA A 212 0.42 29.66 2.57
N ALA A 213 -0.35 28.60 2.86
CA ALA A 213 -1.15 27.91 1.85
C ALA A 213 -2.28 28.79 1.28
N LEU A 214 -2.92 29.61 2.11
CA LEU A 214 -3.93 30.60 1.68
C LEU A 214 -3.33 31.65 0.74
N LEU A 215 -2.16 32.18 1.08
CA LEU A 215 -1.49 33.18 0.26
C LEU A 215 -1.10 32.61 -1.11
N LYS A 216 -0.59 31.36 -1.13
CA LYS A 216 -0.24 30.67 -2.37
C LYS A 216 -1.45 30.39 -3.25
N SER A 217 -2.52 29.83 -2.68
CA SER A 217 -3.76 29.53 -3.42
C SER A 217 -4.43 30.79 -3.97
N LYS A 218 -4.50 31.89 -3.19
CA LYS A 218 -5.00 33.19 -3.67
C LYS A 218 -4.18 33.77 -4.82
N ARG A 219 -2.85 33.66 -4.76
CA ARG A 219 -1.97 34.12 -5.86
C ARG A 219 -2.22 33.35 -7.16
N GLU A 220 -2.57 32.07 -7.06
CA GLU A 220 -2.88 31.21 -8.21
C GLU A 220 -4.37 31.26 -8.62
N GLY A 221 -5.20 32.08 -7.97
CA GLY A 221 -6.61 32.27 -8.32
C GLY A 221 -7.49 31.03 -8.09
N ARG A 222 -7.10 30.13 -7.19
CA ARG A 222 -7.80 28.85 -6.92
C ARG A 222 -8.05 28.62 -5.43
N SER A 223 -8.85 27.60 -5.13
CA SER A 223 -9.04 27.04 -3.78
C SER A 223 -7.73 26.50 -3.21
N MET A 224 -7.65 26.38 -1.88
CA MET A 224 -6.51 25.74 -1.22
C MET A 224 -6.56 24.23 -1.43
N LEU A 225 -5.42 23.64 -1.77
CA LEU A 225 -5.28 22.20 -2.00
C LEU A 225 -4.23 21.60 -1.06
N PRO A 226 -4.23 20.27 -0.83
CA PRO A 226 -3.25 19.61 0.04
C PRO A 226 -1.79 19.94 -0.32
N LYS A 227 -1.46 20.06 -1.61
CA LYS A 227 -0.12 20.45 -2.11
C LYS A 227 0.37 21.83 -1.68
N ASP A 228 -0.52 22.68 -1.17
CA ASP A 228 -0.15 24.00 -0.65
C ASP A 228 0.32 23.92 0.80
N ILE A 229 -0.11 22.88 1.53
CA ILE A 229 0.29 22.64 2.91
C ILE A 229 1.49 21.70 2.97
N TRP A 230 1.43 20.60 2.21
CA TRP A 230 2.45 19.56 2.23
C TRP A 230 3.19 19.49 0.91
N LYS A 231 4.52 19.57 1.00
CA LYS A 231 5.42 19.27 -0.12
C LYS A 231 5.88 17.84 0.02
N LEU A 232 5.16 16.92 -0.60
CA LEU A 232 5.49 15.50 -0.53
C LEU A 232 6.81 15.21 -1.24
N LYS A 233 7.63 14.35 -0.64
CA LYS A 233 8.80 13.74 -1.23
C LYS A 233 8.41 12.66 -2.24
N GLY A 234 7.37 11.89 -1.92
CA GLY A 234 6.83 10.84 -2.78
C GLY A 234 5.39 10.46 -2.42
N LEU A 235 4.70 9.83 -3.36
CA LEU A 235 3.33 9.36 -3.21
C LEU A 235 3.23 7.96 -3.83
N VAL A 236 2.93 6.97 -2.99
CA VAL A 236 2.82 5.56 -3.41
C VAL A 236 1.34 5.17 -3.42
N CYS A 237 0.91 4.64 -4.55
CA CYS A 237 -0.43 4.11 -4.74
C CYS A 237 -0.38 2.63 -5.09
N TRP A 238 -1.45 1.94 -4.73
CA TRP A 238 -1.70 0.56 -5.12
C TRP A 238 -3.16 0.44 -5.52
N GLY A 239 -3.43 -0.39 -6.53
CA GLY A 239 -4.76 -0.59 -7.08
C GLY A 239 -4.80 -0.37 -8.59
N THR A 240 -5.81 -0.95 -9.24
CA THR A 240 -5.98 -0.91 -10.69
C THR A 240 -6.45 0.45 -11.22
N ASP A 241 -6.77 1.39 -10.33
CA ASP A 241 -7.33 2.71 -10.63
C ASP A 241 -6.29 3.84 -10.58
N THR A 242 -5.01 3.53 -10.31
CA THR A 242 -3.94 4.54 -10.24
C THR A 242 -3.79 5.32 -11.54
N GLY A 243 -3.84 4.63 -12.68
CA GLY A 243 -3.80 5.27 -14.01
C GLY A 243 -4.98 6.20 -14.26
N VAL A 244 -6.17 5.85 -13.77
CA VAL A 244 -7.42 6.63 -13.97
C VAL A 244 -7.38 7.94 -13.18
N TYR A 245 -6.91 7.89 -11.93
CA TYR A 245 -6.92 9.05 -11.03
C TYR A 245 -5.60 9.84 -11.02
N ARG A 246 -4.61 9.45 -11.83
CA ARG A 246 -3.25 10.04 -11.84
C ARG A 246 -3.27 11.57 -11.88
N ASP A 247 -3.96 12.16 -12.86
CA ASP A 247 -3.99 13.60 -13.06
C ASP A 247 -4.70 14.34 -11.92
N GLN A 248 -5.75 13.74 -11.37
CA GLN A 248 -6.50 14.31 -10.25
C GLN A 248 -5.67 14.25 -8.95
N ILE A 249 -4.96 13.15 -8.70
CA ILE A 249 -4.03 13.02 -7.58
C ILE A 249 -2.92 14.06 -7.71
N ARG A 250 -2.32 14.18 -8.90
CA ARG A 250 -1.30 15.21 -9.17
C ARG A 250 -1.85 16.62 -8.94
N HIS A 251 -3.11 16.87 -9.34
CA HIS A 251 -3.78 18.15 -9.12
C HIS A 251 -3.89 18.50 -7.62
N TYR A 252 -4.35 17.57 -6.79
CA TYR A 252 -4.56 17.79 -5.35
C TYR A 252 -3.25 17.76 -4.53
N TRP A 253 -2.39 16.78 -4.78
CA TRP A 253 -1.24 16.46 -3.94
C TRP A 253 0.09 16.96 -4.50
N GLY A 254 0.12 17.42 -5.76
CA GLY A 254 1.31 18.01 -6.38
C GLY A 254 2.45 17.03 -6.60
N CYS A 255 2.18 15.73 -6.52
CA CYS A 255 3.13 14.63 -6.69
C CYS A 255 2.50 13.59 -7.61
N ASP A 256 3.28 13.05 -8.54
CA ASP A 256 2.82 11.96 -9.40
C ASP A 256 2.75 10.66 -8.58
N PRO A 257 1.62 9.92 -8.62
CA PRO A 257 1.53 8.64 -7.94
C PRO A 257 2.46 7.61 -8.58
N TYR A 258 3.30 6.98 -7.76
CA TYR A 258 4.02 5.78 -8.11
C TYR A 258 3.13 4.56 -7.85
N GLU A 259 2.93 3.73 -8.87
CA GLU A 259 2.10 2.52 -8.77
C GLU A 259 2.95 1.33 -8.33
N PHE A 260 2.55 0.70 -7.23
CA PHE A 260 3.13 -0.55 -6.71
C PHE A 260 2.41 -1.78 -7.29
#